data_AF-A0A7V9M5L3-F1
#
_entry.id   AF-A0A7V9M5L3-F1
#
_cell.length_a   1.000
_cell.length_b   1.000
_cell.length_c   1.000
_cell.angle_alpha   90.00
_cell.angle_beta   90.00
_cell.angle_gamma   90.00
#
_symmetry.space_group_name_H-M   'P 1'
#
loop_
_entity.id
_entity.type
_entity.pdbx_description
1 polymer ?
#
loop_
_entity_poly.entity_id
_entity_poly.type
_entity_poly.pdbx_seq_one_letter_code
_entity_poly.pdbx_strand_id
1 'polypeptide(L)'
;MEAATIKQFDVEVTNRSPGYNLPQKVGDVLWLPMLAMALMAFPIAVILGIVRADEISTGGSAETIETLRHVQVGAMFIGFASVFAAISFAIARILGQFRKGGGDLQEASGRRVVTLKMPVTAKVFLATMMMAMMTLLGAAVLHFVFAADVSGTTASLELSAERFTVLEGVRRVGIAMYLVAITLGLATIAQVLRFQSSRVRQLPAEEPRA
;
A
#
# COMPACT_ATOMS: atom_id res chain seq x y z
N MET A 1 -20.93 -10.65 33.21
CA MET A 1 -20.72 -9.64 32.13
C MET A 1 -19.90 -10.23 30.95
N GLU A 2 -19.88 -11.55 30.80
CA GLU A 2 -18.73 -12.32 30.27
C GLU A 2 -18.96 -12.88 28.85
N ALA A 3 -20.22 -13.10 28.45
CA ALA A 3 -20.60 -13.55 27.11
C ALA A 3 -20.84 -12.41 26.09
N ALA A 4 -20.81 -11.14 26.52
CA ALA A 4 -21.22 -10.01 25.69
C ALA A 4 -20.11 -9.51 24.74
N THR A 5 -18.84 -9.69 25.08
CA THR A 5 -17.72 -9.08 24.34
C THR A 5 -17.35 -9.86 23.06
N ILE A 6 -17.50 -11.20 23.06
CA ILE A 6 -17.26 -12.00 21.84
C ILE A 6 -18.40 -11.84 20.83
N LYS A 7 -19.65 -11.59 21.27
CA LYS A 7 -20.79 -11.31 20.36
C LYS A 7 -20.56 -10.09 19.46
N GLN A 8 -19.62 -9.21 19.80
CA GLN A 8 -19.28 -8.04 18.99
C GLN A 8 -18.36 -8.36 17.80
N PHE A 9 -17.70 -9.52 17.78
CA PHE A 9 -16.72 -9.88 16.76
C PHE A 9 -17.20 -11.08 15.95
N ASP A 10 -17.08 -11.00 14.62
CA ASP A 10 -17.26 -12.15 13.75
C ASP A 10 -16.01 -13.02 13.80
N VAL A 11 -16.16 -14.26 14.24
CA VAL A 11 -15.05 -15.17 14.57
C VAL A 11 -15.14 -16.50 13.83
N GLU A 12 -13.98 -17.12 13.64
CA GLU A 12 -13.79 -18.49 13.18
C GLU A 12 -13.17 -19.32 14.31
N VAL A 13 -13.77 -20.47 14.60
CA VAL A 13 -13.27 -21.42 15.60
C VAL A 13 -12.65 -22.60 14.89
N THR A 14 -11.39 -22.89 15.22
CA THR A 14 -10.60 -23.94 14.59
C THR A 14 -9.82 -24.73 15.64
N ASN A 15 -9.36 -25.93 15.26
CA ASN A 15 -8.58 -26.78 16.17
C ASN A 15 -7.10 -26.42 16.24
N ARG A 16 -6.60 -25.67 15.25
CA ARG A 16 -5.19 -25.35 15.04
C ARG A 16 -5.06 -23.87 14.68
N SER A 17 -3.90 -23.30 14.98
CA SER A 17 -3.57 -21.93 14.60
C SER A 17 -3.70 -21.72 13.10
N PRO A 18 -4.48 -20.71 12.66
CA PRO A 18 -4.52 -20.38 11.25
C PRO A 18 -3.21 -19.70 10.88
N GLY A 19 -2.50 -20.28 9.92
CA GLY A 19 -1.36 -19.64 9.28
C GLY A 19 -1.76 -18.34 8.54
N TYR A 20 -0.78 -17.77 7.85
CA TYR A 20 -0.98 -16.57 7.06
C TYR A 20 -1.96 -16.79 5.90
N ASN A 21 -2.88 -15.85 5.68
CA ASN A 21 -3.67 -15.78 4.46
C ASN A 21 -2.87 -15.15 3.30
N LEU A 22 -3.43 -15.14 2.09
CA LEU A 22 -2.71 -14.70 0.89
C LEU A 22 -2.18 -13.26 1.00
N PRO A 23 -2.98 -12.23 1.35
CA PRO A 23 -2.46 -10.86 1.53
C PRO A 23 -1.31 -10.76 2.54
N GLN A 24 -1.35 -11.56 3.60
CA GLN A 24 -0.31 -11.57 4.63
C GLN A 24 0.99 -12.19 4.13
N LYS A 25 0.91 -13.30 3.38
CA LYS A 25 2.08 -13.93 2.74
C LYS A 25 2.74 -12.99 1.74
N VAL A 26 1.93 -12.36 0.89
CA VAL A 26 2.40 -11.36 -0.07
C VAL A 26 3.03 -10.18 0.66
N GLY A 27 2.38 -9.71 1.74
CA GLY A 27 2.89 -8.63 2.58
C GLY A 27 4.26 -8.92 3.19
N ASP A 28 4.48 -10.16 3.65
CA ASP A 28 5.76 -10.57 4.26
C ASP A 28 6.92 -10.58 3.26
N VAL A 29 6.64 -10.83 1.98
CA VAL A 29 7.64 -10.90 0.90
C VAL A 29 7.88 -9.54 0.23
N LEU A 30 6.83 -8.78 -0.06
CA LEU A 30 6.92 -7.62 -0.94
C LEU A 30 7.19 -6.29 -0.23
N TRP A 31 7.01 -6.19 1.09
CA TRP A 31 7.16 -4.90 1.79
C TRP A 31 8.57 -4.30 1.62
N LEU A 32 9.62 -5.13 1.74
CA LEU A 32 11.00 -4.65 1.70
C LEU A 32 11.47 -4.32 0.28
N PRO A 33 11.23 -5.15 -0.77
CA PRO A 33 11.53 -4.77 -2.14
C PRO A 33 10.84 -3.47 -2.57
N MET A 34 9.58 -3.25 -2.17
CA MET A 34 8.87 -2.01 -2.48
C MET A 34 9.48 -0.81 -1.74
N LEU A 35 9.91 -0.98 -0.50
CA LEU A 35 10.64 0.07 0.21
C LEU A 35 11.96 0.41 -0.48
N ALA A 36 12.72 -0.60 -0.90
CA ALA A 36 13.98 -0.39 -1.63
C ALA A 36 13.74 0.34 -2.95
N MET A 37 12.72 -0.05 -3.72
CA MET A 37 12.34 0.64 -4.96
C MET A 37 12.00 2.11 -4.72
N ALA A 38 11.26 2.42 -3.66
CA ALA A 38 10.98 3.80 -3.28
C ALA A 38 12.25 4.60 -2.98
N LEU A 39 13.15 4.02 -2.17
CA LEU A 39 14.41 4.65 -1.79
C LEU A 39 15.34 4.89 -3.00
N MET A 40 15.20 4.13 -4.07
CA MET A 40 15.92 4.35 -5.33
C MET A 40 15.23 5.36 -6.24
N ALA A 41 13.90 5.28 -6.38
CA ALA A 41 13.14 6.08 -7.33
C ALA A 41 13.13 7.59 -7.00
N PHE A 42 13.05 7.96 -5.72
CA PHE A 42 13.08 9.38 -5.34
C PHE A 42 14.42 10.07 -5.66
N PRO A 43 15.59 9.52 -5.30
CA PRO A 43 16.87 10.07 -5.73
C PRO A 43 17.00 10.18 -7.25
N ILE A 44 16.54 9.17 -8.00
CA ILE A 44 16.52 9.23 -9.47
C ILE A 44 15.70 10.43 -9.95
N ALA A 45 14.50 10.63 -9.40
CA ALA A 45 13.66 11.77 -9.75
C ALA A 45 14.33 13.12 -9.38
N VAL A 46 15.06 13.19 -8.27
CA VAL A 46 15.83 14.39 -7.89
C VAL A 46 16.94 14.68 -8.91
N ILE A 47 17.73 13.67 -9.28
CA ILE A 47 18.79 13.81 -10.28
C ILE A 47 18.23 14.27 -11.62
N LEU A 48 17.13 13.65 -12.08
CA LEU A 48 16.44 14.06 -13.30
C LEU A 48 15.94 15.51 -13.23
N GLY A 49 15.46 15.95 -12.07
CA GLY A 49 15.08 17.35 -11.84
C GLY A 49 16.25 18.32 -11.92
N ILE A 50 17.42 17.94 -11.43
CA ILE A 50 18.66 18.73 -11.55
C ILE A 50 19.07 18.84 -13.01
N VAL A 51 19.14 17.71 -13.73
CA VAL A 51 19.50 17.69 -15.17
C VAL A 51 18.53 18.54 -15.98
N ARG A 52 17.22 18.44 -15.71
CA ARG A 52 16.22 19.27 -16.36
C ARG A 52 16.41 20.77 -16.07
N ALA A 53 16.75 21.12 -14.83
CA ALA A 53 16.99 22.51 -14.46
C ALA A 53 18.24 23.08 -15.17
N ASP A 54 19.28 22.26 -15.34
CA ASP A 54 20.49 22.60 -16.08
C ASP A 54 20.18 22.88 -17.56
N GLU A 55 19.44 21.99 -18.23
CA GLU A 55 18.98 22.18 -19.61
C GLU A 55 18.16 23.46 -19.79
N ILE A 56 17.27 23.78 -18.83
CA ILE A 56 16.52 25.06 -18.85
C ILE A 56 17.48 26.26 -18.75
N SER A 57 18.50 26.18 -17.89
CA SER A 57 19.41 27.29 -17.62
C SER A 57 20.40 27.55 -18.76
N THR A 58 20.78 26.52 -19.49
CA THR A 58 21.78 26.58 -20.57
C THR A 58 21.17 26.78 -21.95
N GLY A 59 19.84 26.85 -22.05
CA GLY A 59 19.12 27.04 -23.32
C GLY A 59 18.99 25.75 -24.14
N GLY A 60 18.88 24.61 -23.46
CA GLY A 60 18.62 23.31 -24.05
C GLY A 60 17.32 23.26 -24.86
N SER A 61 17.15 22.20 -25.65
CA SER A 61 16.00 22.10 -26.55
C SER A 61 14.69 21.95 -25.77
N ALA A 62 13.61 22.56 -26.28
CA ALA A 62 12.29 22.46 -25.67
C ALA A 62 11.80 21.00 -25.59
N GLU A 63 12.13 20.19 -26.59
CA GLU A 63 11.85 18.75 -26.63
C GLU A 63 12.53 18.01 -25.47
N THR A 64 13.82 18.25 -25.25
CA THR A 64 14.59 17.62 -24.16
C THR A 64 14.04 18.01 -22.80
N ILE A 65 13.77 19.30 -22.59
CA ILE A 65 13.23 19.83 -21.32
C ILE A 65 11.86 19.21 -21.01
N GLU A 66 11.02 19.06 -22.03
CA GLU A 66 9.68 18.50 -21.91
C GLU A 66 9.69 16.98 -21.70
N THR A 67 10.57 16.27 -22.42
CA THR A 67 10.83 14.84 -22.22
C THR A 67 11.28 14.57 -20.78
N LEU A 68 12.28 15.32 -20.30
CA LEU A 68 12.78 15.20 -18.93
C LEU A 68 11.70 15.51 -17.89
N ARG A 69 10.77 16.43 -18.19
CA ARG A 69 9.63 16.74 -17.31
C ARG A 69 8.77 15.49 -17.07
N HIS A 70 8.46 14.75 -18.13
CA HIS A 70 7.68 13.51 -18.03
C HIS A 70 8.47 12.40 -17.34
N VAL A 71 9.73 12.16 -17.72
CA VAL A 71 10.57 11.09 -17.13
C VAL A 71 10.80 11.32 -15.64
N GLN A 72 11.10 12.56 -15.23
CA GLN A 72 11.27 12.95 -13.83
C GLN A 72 10.03 12.61 -13.02
N VAL A 73 8.85 13.00 -13.52
CA VAL A 73 7.60 12.80 -12.80
C VAL A 73 7.15 11.33 -12.82
N GLY A 74 7.37 10.61 -13.91
CA GLY A 74 7.16 9.16 -13.98
C GLY A 74 7.99 8.41 -12.94
N ALA A 75 9.28 8.73 -12.80
CA ALA A 75 10.15 8.18 -11.76
C ALA A 75 9.62 8.49 -10.34
N MET A 76 9.16 9.71 -10.11
CA MET A 76 8.56 10.11 -8.83
C MET A 76 7.29 9.31 -8.50
N PHE A 77 6.45 9.01 -9.51
CA PHE A 77 5.24 8.21 -9.30
C PHE A 77 5.57 6.77 -8.95
N ILE A 78 6.59 6.18 -9.59
CA ILE A 78 7.11 4.87 -9.19
C ILE A 78 7.54 4.91 -7.72
N GLY A 79 8.20 5.99 -7.28
CA GLY A 79 8.56 6.20 -5.88
C GLY A 79 7.35 6.20 -4.94
N PHE A 80 6.32 7.01 -5.24
CA PHE A 80 5.10 7.07 -4.43
C PHE A 80 4.36 5.73 -4.40
N ALA A 81 4.18 5.12 -5.56
CA ALA A 81 3.59 3.80 -5.71
C ALA A 81 4.30 2.78 -4.80
N SER A 82 5.63 2.75 -4.86
CA SER A 82 6.46 1.83 -4.11
C SER A 82 6.38 2.07 -2.59
N VAL A 83 6.41 3.33 -2.12
CA VAL A 83 6.26 3.64 -0.68
C VAL A 83 4.91 3.17 -0.16
N PHE A 84 3.83 3.54 -0.85
CA PHE A 84 2.50 3.22 -0.35
C PHE A 84 2.21 1.72 -0.42
N ALA A 85 2.74 1.03 -1.43
CA ALA A 85 2.72 -0.43 -1.49
C ALA A 85 3.50 -1.04 -0.32
N ALA A 86 4.71 -0.54 -0.03
CA ALA A 86 5.53 -1.01 1.09
C ALA A 86 4.79 -0.89 2.43
N ILE A 87 4.17 0.27 2.70
CA ILE A 87 3.38 0.51 3.91
C ILE A 87 2.20 -0.47 3.98
N SER A 88 1.49 -0.65 2.86
CA SER A 88 0.30 -1.49 2.81
C SER A 88 0.64 -2.98 3.01
N PHE A 89 1.74 -3.45 2.40
CA PHE A 89 2.28 -4.79 2.61
C PHE A 89 2.80 -4.98 4.04
N ALA A 90 3.43 -3.97 4.64
CA ALA A 90 3.82 -4.01 6.05
C ALA A 90 2.62 -4.12 6.99
N ILE A 91 1.52 -3.40 6.71
CA ILE A 91 0.26 -3.54 7.45
C ILE A 91 -0.27 -4.97 7.34
N ALA A 92 -0.35 -5.52 6.13
CA ALA A 92 -0.80 -6.90 5.91
C ALA A 92 0.09 -7.90 6.68
N ARG A 93 1.42 -7.73 6.63
CA ARG A 93 2.38 -8.54 7.39
C ARG A 93 2.11 -8.48 8.90
N ILE A 94 1.97 -7.29 9.48
CA ILE A 94 1.68 -7.09 10.91
C ILE A 94 0.39 -7.79 11.31
N LEU A 95 -0.69 -7.62 10.54
CA LEU A 95 -1.96 -8.29 10.78
C LEU A 95 -1.82 -9.82 10.72
N GLY A 96 -0.95 -10.32 9.85
CA GLY A 96 -0.58 -11.73 9.79
C GLY A 96 0.07 -12.21 11.06
N GLN A 97 1.02 -11.45 11.61
CA GLN A 97 1.69 -11.81 12.86
C GLN A 97 0.70 -11.88 14.04
N PHE A 98 -0.26 -10.95 14.11
CA PHE A 98 -1.31 -11.03 15.13
C PHE A 98 -2.26 -12.20 14.94
N ARG A 99 -2.64 -12.52 13.70
CA ARG A 99 -3.51 -13.67 13.40
C ARG A 99 -2.85 -14.98 13.82
N LYS A 100 -1.61 -15.22 13.36
CA LYS A 100 -0.87 -16.44 13.64
C LYS A 100 -0.45 -16.50 15.12
N GLY A 101 0.19 -15.46 15.64
CA GLY A 101 0.69 -15.45 17.03
C GLY A 101 -0.44 -15.58 18.06
N GLY A 102 -1.58 -14.94 17.84
CA GLY A 102 -2.76 -15.11 18.69
C GLY A 102 -3.38 -16.50 18.60
N GLY A 103 -3.24 -17.17 17.45
CA GLY A 103 -3.66 -18.56 17.26
C GLY A 103 -2.71 -19.54 17.96
N ASP A 104 -1.41 -19.36 17.79
CA ASP A 104 -0.36 -20.20 18.38
C ASP A 104 -0.44 -20.17 19.92
N LEU A 105 -0.69 -19.00 20.51
CA LEU A 105 -0.89 -18.85 21.97
C LEU A 105 -2.11 -19.62 22.47
N GLN A 106 -3.22 -19.57 21.73
CA GLN A 106 -4.44 -20.31 22.08
C GLN A 106 -4.23 -21.82 21.99
N GLU A 107 -3.58 -22.28 20.92
CA GLU A 107 -3.26 -23.69 20.70
C GLU A 107 -2.32 -24.23 21.78
N ALA A 108 -1.25 -23.49 22.11
CA ALA A 108 -0.31 -23.86 23.17
C ALA A 108 -0.98 -23.97 24.55
N SER A 109 -2.08 -23.25 24.78
CA SER A 109 -2.86 -23.33 26.01
C SER A 109 -3.84 -24.52 26.06
N GLY A 110 -3.81 -25.41 25.06
CA GLY A 110 -4.71 -26.56 24.95
C GLY A 110 -6.14 -26.19 24.56
N ARG A 111 -6.40 -24.95 24.14
CA ARG A 111 -7.75 -24.44 23.85
C ARG A 111 -8.09 -24.46 22.37
N ARG A 112 -9.37 -24.28 22.04
CA ARG A 112 -9.79 -24.02 20.66
C ARG A 112 -9.29 -22.67 20.20
N VAL A 113 -8.80 -22.61 18.98
CA VAL A 113 -8.27 -21.39 18.41
C VAL A 113 -9.44 -20.58 17.85
N VAL A 114 -9.73 -19.46 18.50
CA VAL A 114 -10.71 -18.49 18.03
C VAL A 114 -9.96 -17.35 17.35
N THR A 115 -10.26 -17.11 16.07
CA THR A 115 -9.65 -16.01 15.31
C THR A 115 -10.71 -15.09 14.72
N LEU A 116 -10.35 -13.83 14.54
CA LEU A 116 -11.21 -12.85 13.90
C LEU A 116 -11.33 -13.17 12.40
N LYS A 117 -12.56 -13.22 11.88
CA LYS A 117 -12.79 -13.21 10.43
C LYS A 117 -12.28 -11.91 9.83
N MET A 118 -11.91 -11.92 8.56
CA MET A 118 -11.41 -10.68 7.92
C MET A 118 -12.47 -9.57 8.01
N PRO A 119 -12.20 -8.47 8.75
CA PRO A 119 -13.18 -7.42 8.94
C PRO A 119 -13.41 -6.65 7.64
N VAL A 120 -14.57 -5.99 7.52
CA VAL A 120 -14.93 -5.22 6.32
C VAL A 120 -13.89 -4.13 6.04
N THR A 121 -13.37 -3.47 7.08
CA THR A 121 -12.29 -2.48 6.98
C THR A 121 -11.06 -3.02 6.27
N ALA A 122 -10.67 -4.27 6.52
CA ALA A 122 -9.55 -4.92 5.84
C ALA A 122 -9.84 -5.17 4.35
N LYS A 123 -11.07 -5.58 4.02
CA LYS A 123 -11.49 -5.82 2.62
C LYS A 123 -11.49 -4.52 1.83
N VAL A 124 -12.07 -3.46 2.39
CA VAL A 124 -12.11 -2.13 1.76
C VAL A 124 -10.69 -1.56 1.65
N PHE A 125 -9.84 -1.71 2.67
CA PHE A 125 -8.42 -1.37 2.59
C PHE A 125 -7.75 -2.01 1.37
N LEU A 126 -7.86 -3.33 1.21
CA LEU A 126 -7.24 -4.06 0.10
C LEU A 126 -7.79 -3.58 -1.26
N ALA A 127 -9.11 -3.41 -1.38
CA ALA A 127 -9.75 -2.93 -2.61
C ALA A 127 -9.28 -1.52 -2.99
N THR A 128 -9.33 -0.57 -2.05
CA THR A 128 -8.91 0.82 -2.28
C THR A 128 -7.41 0.89 -2.58
N MET A 129 -6.59 0.11 -1.88
CA MET A 129 -5.16 0.01 -2.16
C MET A 129 -4.88 -0.45 -3.60
N MET A 130 -5.57 -1.51 -4.07
CA MET A 130 -5.39 -2.00 -5.44
C MET A 130 -5.79 -0.94 -6.48
N MET A 131 -6.91 -0.24 -6.27
CA MET A 131 -7.35 0.84 -7.15
C MET A 131 -6.34 1.99 -7.19
N ALA A 132 -5.84 2.40 -6.03
CA ALA A 132 -4.83 3.45 -5.90
C ALA A 132 -3.53 3.05 -6.60
N MET A 133 -3.13 1.78 -6.47
CA MET A 133 -1.94 1.25 -7.12
C MET A 133 -2.05 1.29 -8.64
N MET A 134 -3.15 0.76 -9.18
CA MET A 134 -3.39 0.77 -10.62
C MET A 134 -3.42 2.19 -11.18
N THR A 135 -3.99 3.13 -10.43
CA THR A 135 -4.06 4.55 -10.82
C THR A 135 -2.66 5.17 -10.90
N LEU A 136 -1.84 5.02 -9.85
CA LEU A 136 -0.50 5.60 -9.80
C LEU A 136 0.47 4.94 -10.79
N LEU A 137 0.46 3.61 -10.89
CA LEU A 137 1.31 2.89 -11.85
C LEU A 137 0.88 3.17 -13.29
N GLY A 138 -0.42 3.20 -13.57
CA GLY A 138 -0.94 3.57 -14.89
C GLY A 138 -0.49 4.97 -15.28
N ALA A 139 -0.60 5.95 -14.38
CA ALA A 139 -0.14 7.30 -14.64
C ALA A 139 1.39 7.39 -14.80
N ALA A 140 2.16 6.60 -14.03
CA ALA A 140 3.62 6.52 -14.20
C ALA A 140 3.99 6.01 -15.59
N VAL A 141 3.37 4.91 -16.04
CA VAL A 141 3.58 4.33 -17.38
C VAL A 141 3.23 5.36 -18.46
N LEU A 142 2.09 6.04 -18.33
CA LEU A 142 1.68 7.08 -19.28
C LEU A 142 2.69 8.24 -19.34
N HIS A 143 3.31 8.64 -18.22
CA HIS A 143 4.39 9.61 -18.27
C HIS A 143 5.56 9.14 -19.15
N PHE A 144 6.01 7.89 -19.03
CA PHE A 144 7.10 7.37 -19.88
C PHE A 144 6.68 7.24 -21.34
N VAL A 145 5.45 6.80 -21.61
CA VAL A 145 4.93 6.71 -22.98
C VAL A 145 4.86 8.10 -23.61
N PHE A 146 4.35 9.10 -22.90
CA PHE A 146 4.27 10.46 -23.40
C PHE A 146 5.64 11.10 -23.57
N ALA A 147 6.61 10.78 -22.70
CA ALA A 147 8.00 11.22 -22.89
C ALA A 147 8.58 10.75 -24.22
N ALA A 148 8.27 9.52 -24.65
CA ALA A 148 8.74 8.96 -25.91
C ALA A 148 8.04 9.55 -27.16
N ASP A 149 6.92 10.25 -26.98
CA ASP A 149 6.10 10.84 -28.04
C ASP A 149 6.33 12.36 -28.19
N VAL A 150 7.20 12.95 -27.37
CA VAL A 150 7.55 14.38 -27.48
C VAL A 150 8.40 14.62 -28.72
N SER A 151 8.07 15.66 -29.48
CA SER A 151 8.88 16.18 -30.59
C SER A 151 9.03 17.69 -30.49
N GLY A 152 10.04 18.27 -31.13
CA GLY A 152 10.29 19.71 -31.16
C GLY A 152 9.25 20.57 -31.89
N THR A 153 8.10 20.02 -32.31
CA THR A 153 7.03 20.79 -32.95
C THR A 153 6.14 21.48 -31.90
N THR A 154 5.66 22.69 -32.18
CA THR A 154 4.79 23.44 -31.25
C THR A 154 3.55 22.64 -30.83
N ALA A 155 2.89 21.98 -31.78
CA ALA A 155 1.70 21.17 -31.51
C ALA A 155 1.98 19.99 -30.58
N SER A 156 3.15 19.34 -30.71
CA SER A 156 3.56 18.24 -29.84
C SER A 156 3.84 18.73 -28.42
N LEU A 157 4.51 19.87 -28.27
CA LEU A 157 4.81 20.48 -26.97
C LEU A 157 3.52 20.93 -26.25
N GLU A 158 2.57 21.53 -26.97
CA GLU A 158 1.27 21.92 -26.41
C GLU A 158 0.46 20.70 -25.94
N LEU A 159 0.39 19.65 -26.77
CA LEU A 159 -0.28 18.41 -26.40
C LEU A 159 0.38 17.72 -25.20
N SER A 160 1.72 17.73 -25.12
CA SER A 160 2.46 17.21 -23.98
C SER A 160 2.15 17.99 -22.69
N ALA A 161 2.06 19.32 -22.77
CA ALA A 161 1.66 20.18 -21.67
C ALA A 161 0.24 19.84 -21.12
N GLU A 162 -0.71 19.63 -22.01
CA GLU A 162 -2.07 19.21 -21.66
C GLU A 162 -2.08 17.84 -20.98
N ARG A 163 -1.45 16.83 -21.60
CA ARG A 163 -1.37 15.46 -21.08
C ARG A 163 -0.76 15.42 -19.68
N PHE A 164 0.28 16.20 -19.45
CA PHE A 164 0.89 16.29 -18.13
C PHE A 164 -0.06 16.86 -17.07
N THR A 165 -0.85 17.89 -17.42
CA THR A 165 -1.84 18.49 -16.52
C THR A 165 -2.92 17.48 -16.13
N VAL A 166 -3.38 16.67 -17.10
CA VAL A 166 -4.33 15.59 -16.85
C VAL A 166 -3.72 14.54 -15.90
N LEU A 167 -2.49 14.10 -16.15
CA LEU A 167 -1.82 13.11 -15.30
C LEU A 167 -1.55 13.63 -13.88
N GLU A 168 -1.34 14.93 -13.71
CA GLU A 168 -1.26 15.54 -12.38
C GLU A 168 -2.60 15.42 -11.61
N GLY A 169 -3.74 15.59 -12.29
CA GLY A 169 -5.05 15.33 -11.70
C GLY A 169 -5.18 13.88 -11.23
N VAL A 170 -4.83 12.94 -12.10
CA VAL A 170 -4.83 11.50 -11.81
C VAL A 170 -3.94 11.17 -10.61
N ARG A 171 -2.74 11.78 -10.51
CA ARG A 171 -1.85 11.63 -9.35
C ARG A 171 -2.54 11.98 -8.06
N ARG A 172 -3.15 13.16 -7.99
CA ARG A 172 -3.76 13.68 -6.75
C ARG A 172 -4.86 12.74 -6.26
N VAL A 173 -5.66 12.22 -7.18
CA VAL A 173 -6.70 11.21 -6.88
C VAL A 173 -6.07 9.90 -6.40
N GLY A 174 -5.02 9.41 -7.08
CA GLY A 174 -4.29 8.20 -6.68
C GLY A 174 -3.69 8.29 -5.28
N ILE A 175 -3.02 9.40 -4.96
CA ILE A 175 -2.46 9.65 -3.62
C ILE A 175 -3.57 9.72 -2.57
N ALA A 176 -4.66 10.44 -2.83
CA ALA A 176 -5.79 10.54 -1.91
C ALA A 176 -6.39 9.16 -1.60
N MET A 177 -6.59 8.32 -2.61
CA MET A 177 -7.06 6.94 -2.42
C MET A 177 -6.11 6.13 -1.55
N TYR A 178 -4.80 6.31 -1.70
CA TYR A 178 -3.81 5.64 -0.85
C TYR A 178 -3.87 6.07 0.61
N LEU A 179 -4.00 7.37 0.87
CA LEU A 179 -4.14 7.88 2.24
C LEU A 179 -5.41 7.35 2.92
N VAL A 180 -6.51 7.25 2.17
CA VAL A 180 -7.76 6.61 2.63
C VAL A 180 -7.52 5.13 2.92
N ALA A 181 -6.87 4.39 2.02
CA ALA A 181 -6.53 2.99 2.23
C ALA A 181 -5.68 2.79 3.50
N ILE A 182 -4.63 3.58 3.69
CA ILE A 182 -3.76 3.49 4.88
C ILE A 182 -4.57 3.74 6.15
N THR A 183 -5.47 4.72 6.15
CA THR A 183 -6.37 5.00 7.30
C THR A 183 -7.24 3.77 7.63
N LEU A 184 -7.80 3.11 6.61
CA LEU A 184 -8.55 1.86 6.79
C LEU A 184 -7.68 0.70 7.27
N GLY A 185 -6.43 0.61 6.81
CA GLY A 185 -5.44 -0.35 7.27
C GLY A 185 -5.12 -0.16 8.76
N LEU A 186 -4.92 1.07 9.21
CA LEU A 186 -4.72 1.41 10.63
C LEU A 186 -5.97 1.10 11.47
N ALA A 187 -7.17 1.42 10.97
CA ALA A 187 -8.42 1.06 11.64
C ALA A 187 -8.58 -0.46 11.79
N THR A 188 -8.13 -1.22 10.78
CA THR A 188 -8.08 -2.69 10.82
C THR A 188 -7.14 -3.19 11.91
N ILE A 189 -5.93 -2.60 12.03
CA ILE A 189 -4.99 -2.93 13.10
C ILE A 189 -5.63 -2.69 14.46
N ALA A 190 -6.26 -1.54 14.68
CA ALA A 190 -6.94 -1.24 15.94
C ALA A 190 -8.02 -2.27 16.29
N GLN A 191 -8.82 -2.70 15.30
CA GLN A 191 -9.83 -3.74 15.51
C GLN A 191 -9.23 -5.09 15.87
N VAL A 192 -8.16 -5.50 15.20
CA VAL A 192 -7.44 -6.75 15.50
C VAL A 192 -6.82 -6.70 16.90
N LEU A 193 -6.17 -5.59 17.28
CA LEU A 193 -5.59 -5.42 18.61
C LEU A 193 -6.65 -5.50 19.71
N ARG A 194 -7.82 -4.89 19.50
CA ARG A 194 -8.96 -4.99 20.44
C ARG A 194 -9.42 -6.43 20.60
N PHE A 195 -9.55 -7.16 19.49
CA PHE A 195 -9.90 -8.57 19.52
C PHE A 195 -8.85 -9.40 20.29
N GLN A 196 -7.57 -9.24 19.97
CA GLN A 196 -6.48 -9.97 20.64
C GLN A 196 -6.42 -9.67 22.14
N SER A 197 -6.57 -8.41 22.54
CA SER A 197 -6.63 -8.01 23.95
C SER A 197 -7.80 -8.65 24.70
N SER A 198 -8.99 -8.66 24.09
CA SER A 198 -10.15 -9.36 24.67
C SER A 198 -9.90 -10.85 24.80
N ARG A 199 -9.27 -11.45 23.80
CA ARG A 199 -9.02 -12.90 23.77
C ARG A 199 -8.03 -13.32 24.85
N VAL A 200 -6.91 -12.63 24.99
CA VAL A 200 -5.90 -12.91 26.02
C VAL A 200 -6.50 -12.84 27.42
N ARG A 201 -7.39 -11.88 27.70
CA ARG A 201 -8.06 -11.75 29.00
C ARG A 201 -9.00 -12.90 29.34
N GLN A 202 -9.56 -13.57 28.33
CA GLN A 202 -10.49 -14.68 28.51
C GLN A 202 -9.77 -16.02 28.68
N LEU A 203 -8.52 -16.13 28.24
CA LEU A 203 -7.76 -17.39 28.31
C LEU A 203 -7.75 -17.98 29.72
N PRO A 204 -7.47 -17.25 30.82
CA PRO A 204 -7.41 -17.86 32.15
C PRO A 204 -8.75 -18.39 32.66
N ALA A 205 -9.88 -17.83 32.19
CA ALA A 205 -11.22 -18.17 32.67
C ALA A 205 -11.85 -19.38 31.95
N GLU A 206 -11.26 -19.81 30.83
CA GLU A 206 -11.77 -20.95 30.06
C GLU A 206 -11.08 -22.26 30.45
N GLU A 207 -11.88 -23.32 30.64
CA GLU A 207 -11.34 -24.66 30.88
C GLU A 207 -10.50 -25.13 29.67
N PRO A 208 -9.30 -25.70 29.91
CA PRO A 208 -8.53 -26.39 28.88
C PRO A 208 -9.35 -27.52 28.25
N ARG A 209 -9.09 -27.88 26.99
CA ARG A 209 -9.71 -29.09 26.43
C ARG A 209 -9.26 -30.30 27.23
N ALA A 210 -10.23 -31.12 27.66
CA ALA A 210 -10.00 -32.48 28.12
C ALA A 210 -9.42 -33.35 27.00
#